data_AF-A0A9X3D5B8-F1
#
_entry.id   AF-A0A9X3D5B8-F1
#
_cell.length_a   1.000
_cell.length_b   1.000
_cell.length_c   1.000
_cell.angle_alpha   90.00
_cell.angle_beta   90.00
_cell.angle_gamma   90.00
#
_symmetry.space_group_name_H-M   'P 1'
#
loop_
_entity.id
_entity.type
_entity.pdbx_description
1 polymer ?
#
loop_
_entity_poly.entity_id
_entity_poly.type
_entity_poly.pdbx_seq_one_letter_code
_entity_poly.pdbx_strand_id
1 'polypeptide(L)'
;MDEYQPDHTDDHADRRRPDRHPAHAGHRARRRAVDWPAMERWLVESMADMGRAAILDIGPAVAHPDDEHDVDCAQIQVLASQTYLVRLSTTLMSVPLLASQTVGRDALDRWFYDDTFADCTHGFLMSRSRRRVAEIVVTWFRDRCGFAAPDELGCSYQASTILPRSAPTDPSAQRQGYP
;
A
#
# COMPACT_ATOMS: atom_id res chain seq x y z
N MET A 1 58.82 -1.60 56.30
CA MET A 1 60.05 -0.82 56.12
C MET A 1 60.93 -1.63 55.19
N ASP A 2 61.37 -0.95 54.12
CA ASP A 2 62.43 -1.34 53.19
C ASP A 2 62.11 -2.51 52.24
N GLU A 3 62.34 -2.45 50.92
CA GLU A 3 62.93 -1.40 50.08
C GLU A 3 62.54 -1.69 48.63
N TYR A 4 62.47 -0.64 47.84
CA TYR A 4 62.21 -0.58 46.42
C TYR A 4 63.52 -0.76 45.64
N GLN A 5 63.51 -1.58 44.57
CA GLN A 5 64.35 -1.30 43.40
C GLN A 5 63.82 -2.01 42.14
N PRO A 6 63.50 -1.27 41.06
CA PRO A 6 63.19 -1.81 39.75
C PRO A 6 64.43 -1.79 38.86
N ASP A 7 64.49 -2.72 37.92
CA ASP A 7 65.41 -2.67 36.80
C ASP A 7 64.68 -2.99 35.49
N HIS A 8 65.21 -2.40 34.42
CA HIS A 8 64.93 -2.56 33.00
C HIS A 8 63.88 -1.63 32.35
N THR A 9 64.31 -0.49 31.82
CA THR A 9 64.93 -0.23 30.48
C THR A 9 63.86 0.09 29.44
N ASP A 10 63.96 1.31 28.90
CA ASP A 10 63.27 1.82 27.71
C ASP A 10 63.32 0.82 26.54
N ASP A 11 62.18 0.65 25.85
CA ASP A 11 62.25 0.47 24.41
C ASP A 11 61.06 1.16 23.71
N HIS A 12 61.45 1.98 22.73
CA HIS A 12 60.60 2.71 21.83
C HIS A 12 59.85 1.72 20.92
N ALA A 13 58.53 1.68 21.01
CA ALA A 13 57.70 1.11 19.95
C ALA A 13 56.48 2.00 19.70
N ASP A 14 56.66 2.88 18.71
CA ASP A 14 55.62 3.47 17.91
C ASP A 14 54.54 2.44 17.53
N ARG A 15 53.37 2.54 18.17
CA ARG A 15 52.15 1.86 17.77
C ARG A 15 51.01 2.85 17.75
N ARG A 16 50.90 3.52 16.59
CA ARG A 16 49.66 3.85 15.88
C ARG A 16 48.40 3.64 16.71
N ARG A 17 47.80 4.74 17.16
CA ARG A 17 46.42 4.78 17.63
C ARG A 17 45.52 4.31 16.47
N PRO A 18 44.73 3.24 16.61
CA PRO A 18 43.58 3.08 15.74
C PRO A 18 42.51 4.05 16.25
N ASP A 19 42.11 4.97 15.38
CA ASP A 19 40.91 5.77 15.54
C ASP A 19 39.75 4.88 15.97
N ARG A 20 39.27 5.08 17.19
CA ARG A 20 37.97 4.56 17.61
C ARG A 20 36.92 5.31 16.82
N HIS A 21 36.62 4.82 15.62
CA HIS A 21 35.32 5.04 15.00
C HIS A 21 34.27 4.60 16.01
N PRO A 22 33.35 5.47 16.46
CA PRO A 22 32.19 4.98 17.19
C PRO A 22 31.47 4.03 16.25
N ALA A 23 31.29 2.79 16.72
CA ALA A 23 30.41 1.83 16.10
C ALA A 23 29.12 2.56 15.74
N HIS A 24 28.73 2.49 14.47
CA HIS A 24 27.37 2.78 14.05
C HIS A 24 26.48 1.74 14.75
N ALA A 25 26.18 1.98 16.03
CA ALA A 25 25.08 1.38 16.73
C ALA A 25 23.86 1.72 15.89
N GLY A 26 23.42 0.71 15.13
CA GLY A 26 22.35 0.85 14.18
C GLY A 26 21.22 1.60 14.84
N HIS A 27 20.92 2.79 14.30
CA HIS A 27 19.60 3.35 14.43
C HIS A 27 18.67 2.39 13.69
N ARG A 28 18.34 1.27 14.33
CA ARG A 28 17.05 0.62 14.13
C ARG A 28 16.07 1.64 14.70
N ALA A 29 15.75 2.63 13.87
CA ALA A 29 14.65 3.53 14.14
C ALA A 29 13.51 2.63 14.58
N ARG A 30 13.08 2.78 15.85
CA ARG A 30 11.86 2.14 16.32
C ARG A 30 10.77 2.70 15.42
N ARG A 31 10.47 1.99 14.32
CA ARG A 31 9.29 2.23 13.51
C ARG A 31 8.16 2.22 14.53
N ARG A 32 7.52 3.37 14.73
CA ARG A 32 6.42 3.50 15.67
C ARG A 32 5.37 2.49 15.22
N ALA A 33 5.02 1.53 16.09
CA ALA A 33 3.97 0.58 15.80
C ALA A 33 2.71 1.37 15.40
N VAL A 34 2.19 1.10 14.20
CA VAL A 34 0.97 1.73 13.69
C VAL A 34 -0.19 0.98 14.33
N ASP A 35 -1.14 1.68 14.94
CA ASP A 35 -2.36 1.06 15.46
C ASP A 35 -3.48 1.04 14.41
N TRP A 36 -4.50 0.21 14.62
CA TRP A 36 -5.63 0.09 13.68
C TRP A 36 -6.32 1.43 13.38
N PRO A 37 -6.56 2.33 14.36
CA PRO A 37 -7.08 3.67 14.07
C PRO A 37 -6.16 4.52 13.19
N ALA A 38 -4.83 4.40 13.32
CA ALA A 38 -3.89 5.08 12.44
C ALA A 38 -3.94 4.52 11.03
N MET A 39 -4.09 3.20 10.86
CA MET A 39 -4.31 2.59 9.54
C MET A 39 -5.62 3.05 8.90
N GLU A 40 -6.72 3.12 9.65
CA GLU A 40 -8.00 3.65 9.14
C GLU A 40 -7.85 5.08 8.62
N ARG A 41 -7.21 5.97 9.41
CA ARG A 41 -6.95 7.36 9.00
C ARG A 41 -6.08 7.41 7.74
N TRP A 42 -5.00 6.63 7.72
CA TRP A 42 -4.12 6.56 6.56
C TRP A 42 -4.85 6.09 5.29
N LEU A 43 -5.77 5.13 5.38
CA LEU A 43 -6.60 4.70 4.25
C LEU A 43 -7.53 5.81 3.75
N VAL A 44 -8.17 6.54 4.67
CA VAL A 44 -9.05 7.67 4.32
C VAL A 44 -8.28 8.78 3.61
N GLU A 45 -7.08 9.10 4.09
CA GLU A 45 -6.18 10.09 3.50
C GLU A 45 -5.67 9.61 2.13
N SER A 46 -5.19 8.36 2.04
CA SER A 46 -4.70 7.77 0.79
C SER A 46 -5.78 7.81 -0.30
N MET A 47 -7.02 7.39 0.02
CA MET A 47 -8.14 7.46 -0.92
C MET A 47 -8.50 8.88 -1.37
N ALA A 48 -8.15 9.91 -0.60
CA ALA A 48 -8.33 11.31 -0.99
C ALA A 48 -7.40 11.69 -2.16
N ASP A 49 -6.19 11.13 -2.15
CA ASP A 49 -5.11 11.46 -3.07
C ASP A 49 -5.06 10.52 -4.28
N MET A 50 -5.75 9.38 -4.22
CA MET A 50 -5.85 8.42 -5.32
C MET A 50 -6.58 9.02 -6.54
N GLY A 51 -5.95 8.91 -7.70
CA GLY A 51 -6.57 9.28 -8.98
C GLY A 51 -7.67 8.32 -9.42
N ARG A 52 -8.56 8.76 -10.31
CA ARG A 52 -9.56 7.87 -10.93
C ARG A 52 -8.88 6.67 -11.58
N ALA A 53 -9.46 5.48 -11.41
CA ALA A 53 -8.96 4.18 -11.84
C ALA A 53 -7.67 3.71 -11.14
N ALA A 54 -7.14 4.45 -10.16
CA ALA A 54 -6.04 3.97 -9.34
C ALA A 54 -6.51 2.84 -8.41
N ILE A 55 -5.58 1.96 -8.05
CA ILE A 55 -5.81 0.77 -7.25
C ILE A 55 -4.83 0.76 -6.08
N LEU A 56 -5.33 0.37 -4.92
CA LEU A 56 -4.56 0.07 -3.73
C LEU A 56 -4.88 -1.35 -3.30
N ASP A 57 -3.90 -2.23 -3.41
CA ASP A 57 -3.95 -3.60 -2.89
C ASP A 57 -3.31 -3.65 -1.51
N ILE A 58 -3.91 -4.41 -0.60
CA ILE A 58 -3.49 -4.58 0.78
C ILE A 58 -3.52 -6.07 1.09
N GLY A 59 -2.50 -6.56 1.78
CA GLY A 59 -2.36 -7.96 2.17
C GLY A 59 -1.18 -8.15 3.12
N PRO A 60 -0.75 -9.39 3.42
CA PRO A 60 0.40 -9.63 4.27
C PRO A 60 1.67 -9.00 3.69
N ALA A 61 2.49 -8.38 4.53
CA ALA A 61 3.71 -7.69 4.10
C ALA A 61 4.76 -8.62 3.47
N VAL A 62 4.66 -9.92 3.75
CA VAL A 62 5.60 -10.96 3.29
C VAL A 62 5.01 -11.86 2.21
N ALA A 63 3.76 -11.64 1.80
CA ALA A 63 3.12 -12.47 0.78
C ALA A 63 3.77 -12.25 -0.60
N HIS A 64 4.10 -13.34 -1.27
CA HIS A 64 4.58 -13.35 -2.65
C HIS A 64 3.47 -13.79 -3.60
N PRO A 65 3.39 -13.21 -4.82
CA PRO A 65 2.40 -13.62 -5.82
C PRO A 65 2.40 -15.10 -6.19
N ASP A 66 3.52 -15.79 -5.95
CA ASP A 66 3.72 -17.21 -6.27
C ASP A 66 3.42 -18.12 -5.08
N ASP A 67 3.01 -17.57 -3.94
CA ASP A 67 2.66 -18.37 -2.77
C ASP A 67 1.40 -19.19 -3.08
N GLU A 68 1.51 -20.52 -2.97
CA GLU A 68 0.38 -21.45 -3.18
C GLU A 68 -0.69 -21.40 -2.06
N HIS A 69 -0.53 -20.51 -1.09
CA HIS A 69 -1.42 -20.38 0.05
C HIS A 69 -2.51 -19.34 -0.21
N ASP A 70 -3.64 -19.51 0.48
CA ASP A 70 -4.67 -18.48 0.56
C ASP A 70 -4.06 -17.17 1.08
N VAL A 71 -4.34 -16.07 0.39
CA VAL A 71 -3.86 -14.73 0.73
C VAL A 71 -5.04 -13.86 1.13
N ASP A 72 -5.13 -13.57 2.42
CA ASP A 72 -6.03 -12.55 2.95
C ASP A 72 -5.69 -11.19 2.33
N CYS A 73 -6.54 -10.66 1.47
CA CYS A 73 -6.29 -9.40 0.79
C CYS A 73 -7.55 -8.56 0.62
N ALA A 74 -7.31 -7.25 0.49
CA ALA A 74 -8.32 -6.27 0.17
C ALA A 74 -7.82 -5.41 -0.98
N GLN A 75 -8.71 -5.08 -1.90
CA GLN A 75 -8.41 -4.17 -3.01
C GLN A 75 -9.39 -3.00 -2.99
N ILE A 76 -8.85 -1.79 -3.09
CA ILE A 76 -9.62 -0.55 -3.25
C ILE A 76 -9.33 0.02 -4.64
N GLN A 77 -10.37 0.21 -5.46
CA GLN A 77 -10.26 0.88 -6.75
C GLN A 77 -11.12 2.15 -6.78
N VAL A 78 -10.56 3.24 -7.30
CA VAL A 78 -11.30 4.50 -7.50
C VAL A 78 -12.08 4.44 -8.80
N LEU A 79 -13.39 4.59 -8.70
CA LEU A 79 -14.34 4.66 -9.81
C LEU A 79 -14.71 6.13 -10.14
N ALA A 80 -15.71 6.34 -11.00
CA ALA A 80 -16.21 7.67 -11.30
C ALA A 80 -16.95 8.28 -10.09
N SER A 81 -17.07 9.61 -10.10
CA SER A 81 -17.81 10.37 -9.08
C SER A 81 -17.36 10.11 -7.64
N GLN A 82 -16.04 9.90 -7.43
CA GLN A 82 -15.44 9.60 -6.12
C GLN A 82 -16.11 8.40 -5.43
N THR A 83 -16.48 7.41 -6.23
CA THR A 83 -16.95 6.12 -5.72
C THR A 83 -15.76 5.18 -5.61
N TYR A 84 -15.72 4.37 -4.57
CA TYR A 84 -14.66 3.41 -4.30
C TYR A 84 -15.28 2.02 -4.33
N LEU A 85 -14.70 1.13 -5.13
CA LEU A 85 -14.97 -0.30 -5.07
C LEU A 85 -14.00 -0.91 -4.07
N VAL A 86 -14.52 -1.57 -3.05
CA VAL A 86 -13.73 -2.42 -2.14
C VAL A 86 -14.08 -3.88 -2.39
N ARG A 87 -13.06 -4.72 -2.61
CA ARG A 87 -13.17 -6.17 -2.76
C ARG A 87 -12.37 -6.84 -1.66
N LEU A 88 -12.92 -7.90 -1.06
CA LEU A 88 -12.25 -8.69 -0.04
C LEU A 88 -12.07 -10.12 -0.54
N SER A 89 -10.90 -10.71 -0.30
CA SER A 89 -10.60 -12.05 -0.76
C SER A 89 -9.60 -12.77 0.14
N THR A 90 -9.57 -14.09 0.00
CA THR A 90 -8.57 -15.02 0.54
C THR A 90 -7.72 -15.60 -0.60
N THR A 91 -7.81 -15.02 -1.79
CA THR A 91 -7.01 -15.38 -2.97
C THR A 91 -6.52 -14.09 -3.60
N LEU A 92 -5.31 -14.11 -4.19
CA LEU A 92 -4.77 -12.95 -4.89
C LEU A 92 -5.73 -12.46 -5.98
N MET A 93 -6.08 -11.18 -5.91
CA MET A 93 -6.99 -10.55 -6.87
C MET A 93 -6.24 -9.94 -8.03
N SER A 94 -6.72 -10.21 -9.24
CA SER A 94 -6.33 -9.50 -10.44
C SER A 94 -6.94 -8.09 -10.47
N VAL A 95 -6.33 -7.18 -11.23
CA VAL A 95 -6.93 -5.86 -11.49
C VAL A 95 -8.20 -6.02 -12.34
N PRO A 96 -9.37 -5.55 -11.87
CA PRO A 96 -10.62 -5.81 -12.57
C PRO A 96 -10.76 -4.90 -13.79
N LEU A 97 -11.13 -5.49 -14.92
CA LEU A 97 -11.44 -4.79 -16.16
C LEU A 97 -12.93 -4.42 -16.17
N LEU A 98 -13.23 -3.19 -15.76
CA LEU A 98 -14.61 -2.71 -15.65
C LEU A 98 -15.09 -2.09 -16.97
N ALA A 99 -16.22 -2.58 -17.48
CA ALA A 99 -16.87 -1.99 -18.67
C ALA A 99 -17.38 -0.57 -18.43
N SER A 100 -17.68 -0.22 -17.17
CA SER A 100 -18.11 1.11 -16.74
C SER A 100 -17.57 1.39 -15.35
N GLN A 101 -17.17 2.64 -15.10
CA GLN A 101 -16.79 3.12 -13.76
C GLN A 101 -17.92 3.91 -13.09
N THR A 102 -19.11 3.97 -13.70
CA THR A 102 -20.26 4.67 -13.13
C THR A 102 -21.12 3.68 -12.35
N VAL A 103 -21.47 4.04 -11.12
CA VAL A 103 -22.27 3.21 -10.22
C VAL A 103 -23.61 3.88 -9.94
N GLY A 104 -24.70 3.11 -10.07
CA GLY A 104 -26.06 3.53 -9.72
C GLY A 104 -26.20 3.77 -8.22
N ARG A 105 -27.04 4.74 -7.81
CA ARG A 105 -27.22 5.07 -6.39
C ARG A 105 -27.78 3.91 -5.56
N ASP A 106 -28.57 3.05 -6.18
CA ASP A 106 -29.19 1.85 -5.63
C ASP A 106 -28.19 0.73 -5.30
N ALA A 107 -27.01 0.76 -5.93
CA ALA A 107 -25.92 -0.18 -5.69
C ALA A 107 -24.92 0.31 -4.63
N LEU A 108 -24.98 1.58 -4.21
CA LEU A 108 -24.08 2.12 -3.19
C LEU A 108 -24.40 1.56 -1.80
N ASP A 109 -23.34 1.38 -1.00
CA ASP A 109 -23.39 0.92 0.39
C ASP A 109 -24.13 -0.42 0.59
N ARG A 110 -24.22 -1.23 -0.47
CA ARG A 110 -24.72 -2.61 -0.44
C ARG A 110 -23.55 -3.57 -0.63
N TRP A 111 -23.56 -4.66 0.16
CA TRP A 111 -22.61 -5.76 -0.01
C TRP A 111 -23.13 -6.74 -1.06
N PHE A 112 -22.26 -7.16 -1.96
CA PHE A 112 -22.54 -8.11 -3.03
C PHE A 112 -21.68 -9.36 -2.84
N TYR A 113 -22.30 -10.53 -3.00
CA TYR A 113 -21.66 -11.86 -2.91
C TYR A 113 -21.82 -12.64 -4.23
N ASP A 114 -22.11 -11.96 -5.33
CA ASP A 114 -22.26 -12.62 -6.63
C ASP A 114 -20.89 -12.95 -7.25
N ASP A 115 -20.90 -13.81 -8.27
CA ASP A 115 -19.70 -14.27 -8.97
C ASP A 115 -19.19 -13.26 -10.01
N THR A 116 -19.45 -11.95 -9.84
CA THR A 116 -18.97 -10.90 -10.76
C THR A 116 -17.45 -10.93 -10.90
N PHE A 117 -16.75 -11.26 -9.81
CA PHE A 117 -15.30 -11.38 -9.76
C PHE A 117 -14.92 -12.76 -9.24
N ALA A 118 -14.36 -13.60 -10.12
CA ALA A 118 -13.99 -14.98 -9.76
C ALA A 118 -12.94 -15.06 -8.64
N ASP A 119 -12.14 -14.00 -8.48
CA ASP A 119 -11.07 -13.89 -7.47
C ASP A 119 -11.51 -13.17 -6.18
N CYS A 120 -12.79 -12.81 -6.04
CA CYS A 120 -13.33 -12.06 -4.90
C CYS A 120 -14.12 -12.98 -3.96
N THR A 121 -13.41 -13.72 -3.11
CA THR A 121 -14.04 -14.81 -2.32
C THR A 121 -14.97 -14.33 -1.21
N HIS A 122 -14.86 -13.06 -0.79
CA HIS A 122 -15.66 -12.51 0.34
C HIS A 122 -16.57 -11.35 -0.08
N GLY A 123 -16.71 -11.14 -1.39
CA GLY A 123 -17.62 -10.15 -1.94
C GLY A 123 -17.07 -8.72 -1.91
N PHE A 124 -17.92 -7.80 -2.35
CA PHE A 124 -17.52 -6.42 -2.61
C PHE A 124 -18.61 -5.41 -2.28
N LEU A 125 -18.20 -4.16 -2.16
CA LEU A 125 -19.07 -3.02 -1.92
C LEU A 125 -18.60 -1.80 -2.68
N MET A 126 -19.53 -0.97 -3.12
CA MET A 126 -19.25 0.34 -3.70
C MET A 126 -19.74 1.44 -2.77
N SER A 127 -18.90 2.42 -2.47
CA SER A 127 -19.24 3.50 -1.53
C SER A 127 -18.60 4.82 -1.94
N ARG A 128 -19.26 5.92 -1.59
CA ARG A 128 -18.66 7.27 -1.66
C ARG A 128 -18.03 7.70 -0.33
N SER A 129 -18.27 6.93 0.73
CA SER A 129 -17.69 7.16 2.05
C SER A 129 -16.35 6.45 2.17
N ARG A 130 -15.26 7.23 2.06
CA ARG A 130 -13.89 6.76 2.35
C ARG A 130 -13.78 6.15 3.74
N ARG A 131 -14.44 6.75 4.74
CA ARG A 131 -14.46 6.23 6.10
C ARG A 131 -15.03 4.82 6.16
N ARG A 132 -16.18 4.57 5.50
CA ARG A 132 -16.78 3.24 5.44
C ARG A 132 -15.85 2.22 4.80
N VAL A 133 -15.21 2.58 3.68
CA VAL A 133 -14.26 1.70 2.99
C VAL A 133 -13.07 1.36 3.89
N ALA A 134 -12.50 2.36 4.57
CA ALA A 134 -11.40 2.15 5.50
C ALA A 134 -11.81 1.26 6.69
N GLU A 135 -12.98 1.49 7.27
CA GLU A 135 -13.54 0.66 8.36
C GLU A 135 -13.73 -0.80 7.91
N ILE A 136 -14.24 -1.03 6.70
CA ILE A 136 -14.39 -2.38 6.13
C ILE A 136 -13.03 -3.08 6.04
N VAL A 137 -12.02 -2.41 5.47
CA VAL A 137 -10.69 -2.98 5.29
C VAL A 137 -10.02 -3.28 6.63
N VAL A 138 -10.08 -2.36 7.59
CA VAL A 138 -9.51 -2.57 8.93
C VAL A 138 -10.23 -3.71 9.65
N THR A 139 -11.56 -3.76 9.60
CA THR A 139 -12.36 -4.83 10.21
C THR A 139 -12.04 -6.18 9.57
N TRP A 140 -11.88 -6.23 8.25
CA TRP A 140 -11.47 -7.43 7.53
C TRP A 140 -10.15 -7.99 8.08
N PHE A 141 -9.07 -7.21 8.07
CA PHE A 141 -7.78 -7.72 8.53
C PHE A 141 -7.75 -8.00 10.03
N ARG A 142 -8.28 -7.09 10.85
CA ARG A 142 -8.23 -7.20 12.31
C ARG A 142 -9.12 -8.32 12.84
N ASP A 143 -10.39 -8.32 12.44
CA ASP A 143 -11.40 -9.17 13.08
C ASP A 143 -11.64 -10.47 12.32
N ARG A 144 -11.52 -10.45 10.99
CA ARG A 144 -11.84 -11.60 10.16
C ARG A 144 -10.62 -12.45 9.84
N CYS A 145 -9.52 -11.83 9.44
CA CYS A 145 -8.26 -12.53 9.15
C CYS A 145 -7.39 -12.74 10.40
N GLY A 146 -7.60 -11.92 11.45
CA GLY A 146 -6.95 -12.11 12.74
C GLY A 146 -5.51 -11.61 12.82
N PHE A 147 -5.12 -10.65 11.96
CA PHE A 147 -3.81 -9.99 12.07
C PHE A 147 -3.71 -9.26 13.42
N ALA A 148 -2.58 -9.39 14.11
CA ALA A 148 -2.44 -8.81 15.45
C ALA A 148 -2.22 -7.30 15.36
N ALA A 149 -1.52 -6.84 14.32
CA ALA A 149 -1.19 -5.44 14.13
C ALA A 149 -1.07 -5.03 12.64
N PRO A 150 -1.32 -3.75 12.30
CA PRO A 150 -1.20 -3.23 10.94
C PRO A 150 0.18 -3.36 10.29
N ASP A 151 1.26 -3.48 11.07
CA ASP A 151 2.62 -3.60 10.54
C ASP A 151 2.93 -4.98 9.94
N GLU A 152 2.05 -5.95 10.15
CA GLU A 152 2.04 -7.24 9.45
C GLU A 152 1.52 -7.12 8.01
N LEU A 153 0.93 -5.97 7.66
CA LEU A 153 0.35 -5.71 6.34
C LEU A 153 1.30 -4.90 5.45
N GLY A 154 1.30 -5.23 4.17
CA GLY A 154 1.90 -4.47 3.09
C GLY A 154 0.83 -3.85 2.20
N CYS A 155 1.24 -2.91 1.35
CA CYS A 155 0.37 -2.36 0.32
C CYS A 155 1.12 -2.16 -1.00
N SER A 156 0.38 -2.30 -2.10
CA SER A 156 0.84 -2.02 -3.45
C SER A 156 -0.08 -0.98 -4.08
N TYR A 157 0.49 0.05 -4.67
CA TYR A 157 -0.26 1.12 -5.32
C TYR A 157 -0.02 1.11 -6.83
N GLN A 158 -1.11 1.05 -7.59
CA GLN A 158 -1.09 1.18 -9.04
C GLN A 158 -1.79 2.47 -9.46
N ALA A 159 -1.02 3.43 -9.99
CA ALA A 159 -1.55 4.66 -10.55
C ALA A 159 -2.28 4.39 -11.88
N SER A 160 -3.24 5.26 -12.23
CA SER A 160 -3.93 5.16 -13.51
C SER A 160 -3.06 5.66 -14.67
N THR A 161 -3.19 4.99 -15.81
CA THR A 161 -2.58 5.44 -17.06
C THR A 161 -3.43 6.54 -17.69
N ILE A 162 -2.83 7.70 -17.95
CA ILE A 162 -3.48 8.80 -18.64
C ILE A 162 -3.19 8.67 -20.14
N LEU A 163 -4.22 8.45 -20.94
CA LEU A 163 -4.08 8.50 -22.40
C LEU A 163 -3.96 9.94 -22.88
N PRO A 164 -3.13 10.21 -23.90
CA PRO A 164 -3.10 11.52 -24.55
C PRO A 164 -4.51 11.90 -25.02
N ARG A 165 -4.97 13.09 -24.65
CA ARG A 165 -6.19 13.64 -25.27
C ARG A 165 -5.79 14.10 -26.67
N SER A 166 -6.39 13.54 -27.71
CA SER A 166 -6.36 14.18 -29.02
C SER A 166 -6.87 15.61 -28.83
N ALA A 167 -6.08 16.61 -29.23
CA ALA A 167 -6.58 17.97 -29.32
C ALA A 167 -7.87 17.95 -30.16
N PRO A 168 -8.90 18.72 -29.81
CA PRO A 168 -10.06 18.84 -30.67
C PRO A 168 -9.55 19.21 -32.06
N THR A 169 -9.77 18.33 -33.03
CA THR A 169 -9.50 18.61 -34.44
C THR A 169 -10.33 19.84 -34.75
N ASP A 170 -9.67 20.98 -34.97
CA ASP A 170 -10.33 22.20 -35.37
C ASP A 170 -11.07 21.92 -36.69
N PRO A 171 -12.41 21.92 -36.72
CA PRO A 171 -13.17 21.61 -37.93
C PRO A 171 -12.97 22.68 -39.03
N SER A 172 -12.28 23.78 -38.74
CA SER A 172 -11.95 24.81 -39.73
C SER A 172 -10.73 24.49 -40.61
N ALA A 173 -9.93 23.46 -40.27
CA ALA A 173 -8.74 23.08 -41.05
C ALA A 173 -9.03 22.17 -42.27
N GLN A 174 -10.28 21.73 -42.48
CA GLN A 174 -10.64 20.86 -43.62
C GLN A 174 -11.11 21.60 -44.90
N ARG A 175 -10.90 22.92 -45.00
CA ARG A 175 -11.10 23.67 -46.26
C ARG A 175 -9.77 24.08 -46.88
N GLN A 176 -9.03 23.10 -47.40
CA GLN A 176 -7.99 23.24 -48.43
C GLN A 176 -7.67 21.78 -48.82
N GLY A 177 -8.34 21.22 -49.82
CA GLY A 177 -8.11 21.51 -51.22
C GLY A 177 -7.21 20.41 -51.80
N TYR A 178 -7.75 19.55 -52.66
CA TYR A 178 -6.99 18.77 -53.63
C TYR A 178 -7.86 18.63 -54.90
N PRO A 179 -7.26 18.74 -56.10
CA PRO A 179 -7.92 18.98 -57.39
C PRO A 179 -9.00 17.97 -57.82
#